data_AF-A0A7W0QWV2-F1
#
_entry.id   AF-A0A7W0QWV2-F1
#
_cell.length_a   1.000
_cell.length_b   1.000
_cell.length_c   1.000
_cell.angle_alpha   90.00
_cell.angle_beta   90.00
_cell.angle_gamma   90.00
#
_symmetry.space_group_name_H-M   'P 1'
#
loop_
_entity.id
_entity.type
_entity.pdbx_description
1 polymer ?
#
loop_
_entity_poly.entity_id
_entity_poly.type
_entity_poly.pdbx_seq_one_letter_code
_entity_poly.pdbx_strand_id
1 'polypeptide(L)'
;MIDDEERCYRAVSSKDARFDGWFFVGVTSTRIFCRPSCPATTPRRANVRFYPTAAAAQHAGFRACRRCRPDTAPGSPEWNQRADLAGRAMRLVNDGVVDRRGGGGLARRLAVSDRHLHRVLLAELGDG
;
A
#
# COMPACT_ATOMS: atom_id res chain seq x y z
N MET A 1 -10.99 -19.18 -4.45
CA MET A 1 -10.96 -20.30 -3.49
C MET A 1 -9.53 -20.32 -2.94
N ILE A 2 -9.35 -20.20 -1.62
CA ILE A 2 -8.02 -20.16 -0.97
C ILE A 2 -7.61 -21.62 -0.78
N ASP A 3 -7.25 -22.29 -1.87
CA ASP A 3 -7.04 -23.74 -1.85
C ASP A 3 -5.60 -24.12 -1.51
N ASP A 4 -4.70 -23.12 -1.53
CA ASP A 4 -3.28 -23.29 -1.23
C ASP A 4 -2.80 -22.14 -0.34
N GLU A 5 -2.97 -22.32 0.97
CA GLU A 5 -2.52 -21.35 1.96
C GLU A 5 -0.99 -21.14 1.92
N GLU A 6 -0.23 -22.12 1.42
CA GLU A 6 1.22 -22.01 1.29
C GLU A 6 1.61 -21.07 0.16
N ARG A 7 0.93 -21.15 -1.00
CA ARG A 7 1.05 -20.13 -2.06
C ARG A 7 0.64 -18.75 -1.58
N CYS A 8 -0.46 -18.65 -0.84
CA CYS A 8 -0.90 -17.38 -0.27
C CYS A 8 0.17 -16.80 0.67
N TYR A 9 0.75 -17.64 1.53
CA TYR A 9 1.81 -17.21 2.44
C TYR A 9 3.10 -16.79 1.71
N ARG A 10 3.48 -17.46 0.62
CA ARG A 10 4.60 -17.03 -0.23
C ARG A 10 4.33 -15.67 -0.87
N ALA A 11 3.13 -15.44 -1.40
CA ALA A 11 2.75 -14.14 -1.97
C ALA A 11 2.83 -13.00 -0.95
N VAL A 12 2.42 -13.25 0.29
CA VAL A 12 2.58 -12.29 1.40
C VAL A 12 4.05 -12.08 1.75
N SER A 13 4.84 -13.16 1.78
CA SER A 13 6.27 -13.10 2.10
C SER A 13 7.07 -12.32 1.07
N SER A 14 6.71 -12.44 -0.22
CA SER A 14 7.30 -11.66 -1.31
C SER A 14 6.68 -10.27 -1.48
N LYS A 15 5.65 -9.92 -0.68
CA LYS A 15 4.91 -8.65 -0.76
C LYS A 15 4.38 -8.36 -2.18
N ASP A 16 3.86 -9.40 -2.83
CA ASP A 16 3.45 -9.32 -4.23
C ASP A 16 2.11 -8.60 -4.39
N ALA A 17 2.14 -7.39 -4.93
CA ALA A 17 0.96 -6.55 -5.15
C ALA A 17 -0.03 -7.10 -6.18
N ARG A 18 0.37 -8.07 -7.02
CA ARG A 18 -0.55 -8.71 -7.98
C ARG A 18 -1.67 -9.49 -7.29
N PHE A 19 -1.46 -9.89 -6.03
CA PHE A 19 -2.45 -10.58 -5.21
C PHE A 19 -3.29 -9.64 -4.34
N ASP A 20 -3.05 -8.32 -4.40
CA ASP A 20 -3.88 -7.36 -3.68
C ASP A 20 -5.33 -7.43 -4.18
N GLY A 21 -6.27 -7.60 -3.24
CA GLY A 21 -7.69 -7.77 -3.55
C GLY A 21 -8.12 -9.21 -3.87
N TRP A 22 -7.18 -10.14 -4.11
CA TRP A 22 -7.49 -11.56 -4.29
C TRP A 22 -7.79 -12.26 -2.97
N PHE A 23 -7.04 -11.88 -1.93
CA PHE A 23 -7.26 -12.33 -0.56
C PHE A 23 -6.69 -11.30 0.42
N PHE A 24 -7.02 -11.49 1.69
CA PHE A 24 -6.60 -10.66 2.81
C PHE A 24 -5.98 -11.53 3.89
N VAL A 25 -5.04 -10.96 4.64
CA VAL A 25 -4.22 -11.66 5.63
C VAL A 25 -4.59 -11.16 7.01
N GLY A 26 -5.28 -11.95 7.82
CA GLY A 26 -5.51 -11.68 9.23
C GLY A 26 -4.36 -12.17 10.09
N VAL A 27 -3.81 -11.27 10.91
CA VAL A 27 -2.73 -11.56 11.85
C VAL A 27 -3.30 -11.73 13.25
N THR A 28 -3.36 -12.96 13.74
CA THR A 28 -4.06 -13.32 14.99
C THR A 28 -3.47 -12.63 16.22
N SER A 29 -2.14 -12.46 16.26
CA SER A 29 -1.44 -11.82 17.38
C SER A 29 -1.76 -10.33 17.56
N THR A 30 -2.13 -9.63 16.48
CA THR A 30 -2.44 -8.19 16.53
C THR A 30 -3.91 -7.88 16.25
N ARG A 31 -4.69 -8.88 15.82
CA ARG A 31 -6.05 -8.72 15.30
C ARG A 31 -6.13 -7.67 14.18
N ILE A 32 -5.11 -7.61 13.33
CA ILE A 32 -5.07 -6.73 12.16
C ILE A 32 -5.18 -7.57 10.90
N PHE A 33 -5.98 -7.13 9.93
CA PHE A 33 -5.92 -7.68 8.58
C PHE A 33 -5.23 -6.73 7.60
N CYS A 34 -4.54 -7.31 6.61
CA CYS A 34 -3.68 -6.63 5.66
C CYS A 34 -3.92 -7.13 4.23
N ARG A 35 -3.44 -6.37 3.24
CA ARG A 35 -3.22 -6.84 1.87
C ARG A 35 -1.93 -7.68 1.78
N PRO A 36 -1.76 -8.55 0.78
CA PRO A 36 -0.52 -9.28 0.54
C PRO A 36 0.71 -8.40 0.33
N SER A 37 0.57 -7.24 -0.32
CA SER A 37 1.66 -6.27 -0.53
C SER A 37 2.09 -5.48 0.70
N CYS A 38 1.49 -5.73 1.87
CA CYS A 38 1.69 -4.87 3.04
C CYS A 38 3.18 -4.74 3.38
N PRO A 39 3.72 -3.50 3.51
CA PRO A 39 5.14 -3.30 3.77
C PRO A 39 5.56 -3.68 5.19
N ALA A 40 4.59 -4.00 6.07
CA ALA A 40 4.87 -4.49 7.41
C ALA A 40 5.71 -5.78 7.39
N THR A 41 6.38 -6.08 8.50
CA THR A 41 7.12 -7.33 8.66
C THR A 41 6.16 -8.50 8.50
N THR A 42 6.55 -9.48 7.68
CA THR A 42 5.75 -10.68 7.46
C THR A 42 5.57 -11.43 8.79
N PRO A 43 4.32 -11.63 9.25
CA PRO A 43 4.05 -12.36 10.47
C PRO A 43 4.43 -13.84 10.33
N ARG A 44 4.73 -14.50 11.45
CA ARG A 44 4.96 -15.96 11.47
C ARG A 44 3.73 -16.69 10.94
N ARG A 45 3.93 -17.73 10.14
CA ARG A 45 2.87 -18.56 9.54
C ARG A 45 1.78 -18.99 10.52
N ALA A 46 2.17 -19.39 11.74
CA ALA A 46 1.23 -19.82 12.79
C ALA A 46 0.22 -18.73 13.21
N ASN A 47 0.54 -17.45 12.97
CA ASN A 47 -0.31 -16.31 13.31
C ASN A 47 -1.10 -15.77 12.11
N VAL A 48 -1.11 -16.48 10.98
CA VAL A 48 -1.73 -16.02 9.74
C VAL A 48 -3.01 -16.79 9.46
N ARG A 49 -4.07 -16.05 9.14
CA ARG A 49 -5.32 -16.55 8.55
C ARG A 49 -5.58 -15.80 7.25
N PHE A 50 -6.17 -16.48 6.28
CA PHE A 50 -6.50 -15.90 4.99
C PHE A 50 -8.01 -15.72 4.85
N TYR A 51 -8.43 -14.61 4.24
CA TYR A 51 -9.82 -14.26 4.02
C TYR A 51 -10.05 -13.87 2.56
N PRO A 52 -11.16 -14.26 1.93
CA PRO A 52 -11.42 -13.94 0.53
C PRO A 52 -11.76 -12.47 0.31
N THR A 53 -12.27 -11.78 1.34
CA THR A 53 -12.67 -10.37 1.27
C THR A 53 -12.30 -9.62 2.54
N ALA A 54 -12.16 -8.29 2.44
CA ALA A 54 -11.97 -7.42 3.60
C ALA A 54 -13.13 -7.54 4.59
N ALA A 55 -14.36 -7.64 4.09
CA ALA A 55 -15.56 -7.84 4.90
C ALA A 55 -15.51 -9.16 5.71
N ALA A 56 -15.04 -10.25 5.10
CA ALA A 56 -14.88 -11.52 5.82
C ALA A 56 -13.87 -11.41 6.97
N ALA A 57 -12.76 -10.70 6.76
CA ALA A 57 -11.78 -10.44 7.82
C ALA A 57 -12.35 -9.55 8.94
N GLN A 58 -13.13 -8.53 8.59
CA GLN A 58 -13.82 -7.67 9.57
C GLN A 58 -14.84 -8.44 10.39
N HIS A 59 -15.68 -9.26 9.75
CA HIS A 59 -16.64 -10.14 10.44
C HIS A 59 -15.95 -11.14 11.37
N ALA A 60 -14.73 -11.58 11.04
CA ALA A 60 -13.90 -12.41 11.92
C ALA A 60 -13.24 -11.62 13.09
N GLY A 61 -13.53 -10.33 13.22
CA GLY A 61 -13.06 -9.48 14.32
C GLY A 61 -11.66 -8.89 14.12
N PHE A 62 -11.20 -8.74 12.88
CA PHE A 62 -9.93 -8.09 12.58
C PHE A 62 -10.12 -6.62 12.18
N ARG A 63 -9.22 -5.77 12.67
CA ARG A 63 -9.11 -4.35 12.33
C ARG A 63 -8.32 -4.15 11.04
N ALA A 64 -8.71 -3.19 10.20
CA ALA A 64 -7.95 -2.84 9.00
C ALA A 64 -6.57 -2.26 9.34
N CYS A 65 -5.54 -2.70 8.62
CA CYS A 65 -4.20 -2.16 8.74
C CYS A 65 -4.15 -0.70 8.27
N ARG A 66 -3.64 0.19 9.13
CA ARG A 66 -3.48 1.62 8.80
C ARG A 66 -2.41 1.90 7.75
N ARG A 67 -1.54 0.92 7.46
CA ARG A 67 -0.37 1.06 6.58
C ARG A 67 -0.67 0.68 5.13
N CYS A 68 -1.39 -0.43 4.93
CA CYS A 68 -1.83 -0.85 3.58
C CYS A 68 -3.30 -0.55 3.29
N ARG A 69 -4.07 -0.03 4.27
CA ARG A 69 -5.46 0.43 4.09
C ARG A 69 -6.33 -0.56 3.27
N PRO A 70 -6.42 -1.83 3.69
CA PRO A 70 -7.14 -2.88 2.95
C PRO A 70 -8.66 -2.66 2.92
N ASP A 71 -9.16 -1.69 3.69
CA ASP A 71 -10.54 -1.23 3.79
C ASP A 71 -10.93 -0.16 2.77
N THR A 72 -9.96 0.34 2.00
CA THR A 72 -10.20 1.35 0.96
C THR A 72 -10.61 0.69 -0.36
N ALA A 73 -11.31 1.43 -1.21
CA ALA A 73 -11.75 0.92 -2.50
C ALA A 73 -10.55 0.75 -3.45
N PRO A 74 -10.42 -0.40 -4.16
CA PRO A 74 -9.38 -0.58 -5.17
C PRO A 74 -9.39 0.57 -6.18
N GLY A 75 -8.22 1.15 -6.44
CA GLY A 75 -8.06 2.28 -7.37
C GLY A 75 -8.35 3.67 -6.77
N SER A 76 -8.81 3.77 -5.51
CA SER A 76 -8.93 5.07 -4.85
C SER A 76 -7.55 5.65 -4.46
N PRO A 77 -7.42 6.98 -4.25
CA PRO A 77 -6.18 7.58 -3.77
C PRO A 77 -5.66 6.97 -2.46
N GLU A 78 -6.57 6.56 -1.58
CA GLU A 78 -6.25 5.97 -0.29
C GLU A 78 -5.72 4.53 -0.41
N TRP A 79 -6.07 3.83 -1.49
CA TRP A 79 -5.58 2.48 -1.79
C TRP A 79 -4.07 2.47 -2.08
N ASN A 80 -3.60 3.45 -2.85
CA ASN A 80 -2.17 3.63 -3.12
C ASN A 80 -1.77 5.10 -3.01
N GLN A 81 -1.55 5.54 -1.78
CA GLN A 81 -1.15 6.91 -1.46
C GLN A 81 0.18 7.33 -2.11
N ARG A 82 1.07 6.37 -2.39
CA ARG A 82 2.36 6.66 -3.04
C ARG A 82 2.16 6.96 -4.52
N ALA A 83 1.43 6.10 -5.23
CA ALA A 83 1.09 6.33 -6.63
C ALA A 83 0.23 7.60 -6.79
N ASP A 84 -0.73 7.87 -5.89
CA ASP A 84 -1.48 9.14 -5.89
C ASP A 84 -0.54 10.35 -5.75
N LEU A 85 0.35 10.32 -4.76
CA LEU A 85 1.30 11.41 -4.54
C LEU A 85 2.23 11.62 -5.74
N ALA A 86 2.75 10.53 -6.33
CA ALA A 86 3.58 10.58 -7.52
C ALA A 86 2.80 11.16 -8.72
N GLY A 87 1.57 10.69 -8.97
CA GLY A 87 0.73 11.21 -10.04
C GLY A 87 0.40 12.69 -9.88
N ARG A 88 0.08 13.13 -8.66
CA ARG A 88 -0.15 14.56 -8.36
C ARG A 88 1.11 15.39 -8.52
N ALA A 89 2.27 14.87 -8.12
CA ALA A 89 3.55 15.53 -8.34
C ALA A 89 3.86 15.70 -9.82
N MET A 90 3.69 14.65 -10.63
CA MET A 90 3.94 14.70 -12.07
C MET A 90 3.03 15.70 -12.80
N ARG A 91 1.76 15.84 -12.39
CA ARG A 91 0.87 16.90 -12.92
C ARG A 91 1.44 18.30 -12.64
N LEU A 92 1.88 18.56 -11.41
CA LEU A 92 2.46 19.87 -11.06
C LEU A 92 3.81 20.12 -11.74
N VAL A 93 4.60 19.08 -11.99
CA VAL A 93 5.83 19.18 -12.80
C VAL A 93 5.48 19.59 -14.22
N ASN A 94 4.50 18.93 -14.84
CA ASN A 94 4.02 19.26 -16.19
C ASN A 94 3.44 20.68 -16.27
N ASP A 95 2.85 21.19 -15.18
CA ASP A 95 2.37 22.57 -15.07
C ASP A 95 3.52 23.59 -14.86
N GLY A 96 4.78 23.17 -14.86
CA GLY A 96 5.98 24.01 -14.72
C GLY A 96 6.23 24.52 -13.29
N VAL A 97 5.67 23.86 -12.26
CA VAL A 97 5.87 24.30 -10.86
C VAL A 97 7.33 24.18 -10.44
N VAL A 98 8.04 23.16 -10.91
CA VAL A 98 9.46 22.97 -10.60
C VAL A 98 10.30 24.09 -11.20
N ASP A 99 10.05 24.48 -12.45
CA ASP A 99 10.80 25.56 -13.10
C ASP A 99 10.61 26.90 -12.37
N ARG A 100 9.40 27.16 -11.89
CA ARG A 100 9.05 28.43 -11.21
C ARG A 100 9.45 28.47 -9.74
N ARG A 101 9.50 27.33 -9.03
CA ARG A 101 9.58 27.29 -7.56
C ARG A 101 10.56 26.25 -7.00
N GLY A 102 11.26 25.52 -7.86
CA GLY A 102 12.15 24.43 -7.50
C GLY A 102 11.44 23.22 -6.85
N GLY A 103 12.22 22.18 -6.53
CA GLY A 103 11.71 20.96 -5.87
C GLY A 103 11.04 21.23 -4.51
N GLY A 104 11.59 22.16 -3.72
CA GLY A 104 10.99 22.59 -2.45
C GLY A 104 9.61 23.23 -2.59
N GLY A 105 9.39 23.97 -3.68
CA GLY A 105 8.09 24.54 -4.00
C GLY A 105 7.04 23.48 -4.33
N LEU A 106 7.45 22.39 -5.00
CA LEU A 106 6.61 21.24 -5.30
C LEU A 106 6.22 20.49 -4.03
N ALA A 107 7.19 20.16 -3.17
CA ALA A 107 6.94 19.45 -1.90
C ALA A 107 5.98 20.22 -0.98
N ARG A 108 6.18 21.53 -0.85
CA ARG A 108 5.29 22.41 -0.06
C ARG A 108 3.86 22.42 -0.60
N ARG A 109 3.67 22.41 -1.91
CA ARG A 109 2.34 22.42 -2.54
C ARG A 109 1.60 21.09 -2.38
N LEU A 110 2.33 20.00 -2.21
CA LEU A 110 1.80 18.67 -1.91
C LEU A 110 1.67 18.38 -0.41
N ALA A 111 2.02 19.35 0.45
CA ALA A 111 2.02 19.21 1.92
C ALA A 111 2.87 18.04 2.43
N VAL A 112 4.02 17.78 1.79
CA VAL A 112 4.99 16.76 2.19
C VAL A 112 6.39 17.36 2.30
N SER A 113 7.30 16.67 3.01
CA SER A 113 8.71 17.06 3.02
C SER A 113 9.41 16.66 1.72
N ASP A 114 10.44 17.39 1.32
CA ASP A 114 11.28 17.09 0.15
C ASP A 114 11.81 15.66 0.19
N ARG A 115 12.34 15.23 1.35
CA ARG A 115 12.84 13.87 1.54
C ARG A 115 11.76 12.82 1.30
N HIS A 116 10.54 13.07 1.78
CA HIS A 116 9.45 12.13 1.57
C HIS A 116 9.04 12.06 0.10
N LEU A 117 8.89 13.21 -0.54
CA LEU A 117 8.54 13.33 -1.96
C LEU A 117 9.58 12.62 -2.83
N HIS A 118 10.86 12.92 -2.63
CA HIS A 118 11.96 12.31 -3.36
C HIS A 118 11.96 10.78 -3.26
N ARG A 119 11.80 10.24 -2.04
CA ARG A 119 11.71 8.78 -1.82
C ARG A 119 10.52 8.15 -2.54
N VAL A 120 9.37 8.83 -2.60
CA VAL A 120 8.18 8.31 -3.27
C VAL A 120 8.38 8.34 -4.78
N LEU A 121 8.88 9.44 -5.35
CA LEU A 121 9.13 9.54 -6.78
C LEU A 121 10.13 8.49 -7.25
N LEU A 122 11.23 8.28 -6.52
CA LEU A 122 12.19 7.22 -6.85
C LEU A 122 11.56 5.82 -6.78
N ALA A 123 10.70 5.56 -5.78
CA ALA A 123 10.08 4.25 -5.64
C ALA A 123 9.00 3.95 -6.69
N GLU A 124 8.30 4.97 -7.19
CA GLU A 124 7.17 4.80 -8.12
C GLU A 124 7.56 5.06 -9.59
N LEU A 125 8.60 5.85 -9.85
CA LEU A 125 9.01 6.29 -11.20
C LEU A 125 10.46 5.90 -11.54
N GLY A 126 11.27 5.54 -10.54
CA GLY A 126 12.72 5.38 -10.66
C GLY A 126 13.18 4.02 -11.17
N ASP A 127 12.44 3.38 -12.07
CA ASP A 127 12.99 2.29 -12.88
C ASP A 127 13.82 2.91 -14.02
N GLY A 128 15.13 2.97 -13.78
CA GLY A 128 16.21 3.28 -14.70
C GLY A 128 17.53 2.77 -14.14
#